data_AF-A0A534V7C9-F1
#
_entry.id   AF-A0A534V7C9-F1
#
_cell.length_a   1.000
_cell.length_b   1.000
_cell.length_c   1.000
_cell.angle_alpha   90.00
_cell.angle_beta   90.00
_cell.angle_gamma   90.00
#
_symmetry.space_group_name_H-M   'P 1'
#
loop_
_entity.id
_entity.type
_entity.pdbx_description
1 polymer ?
#
loop_
_entity_poly.entity_id
_entity_poly.type
_entity_poly.pdbx_seq_one_letter_code
_entity_poly.pdbx_strand_id
1 'polypeptide(L)'
;MAASRAGSPGWPTLLDAALGLLDDVAQRTGAPVDWALGGGTVLMLHNDRAAGLARDHVEASNFVKLACTDGEIDFIVAPDLTERPRETRALGGREIAVETPVEIVVKKAFYRAADLRARDLFDLAVVIDRARADLDRSAGVLASKRDVLRARVRTVTPRYRASAAREIALLPAGEPYLERAPDVVQAFVDALPG
;
A
#
# COMPACT_ATOMS: atom_id res chain seq x y z
N MET A 1 -25.44 -16.13 -31.78
CA MET A 1 -25.48 -16.28 -30.31
C MET A 1 -24.07 -16.63 -29.86
N ALA A 2 -23.33 -15.67 -29.30
CA ALA A 2 -21.94 -15.87 -28.87
C ALA A 2 -21.91 -16.12 -27.36
N ALA A 3 -21.27 -17.20 -26.92
CA ALA A 3 -21.10 -17.47 -25.49
C ALA A 3 -20.09 -16.47 -24.90
N SER A 4 -20.46 -15.79 -23.82
CA SER A 4 -19.54 -14.98 -23.04
C SER A 4 -18.52 -15.90 -22.36
N ARG A 5 -17.24 -15.74 -22.70
CA ARG A 5 -16.15 -16.24 -21.86
C ARG A 5 -16.15 -15.41 -20.59
N ALA A 6 -16.72 -15.95 -19.52
CA ALA A 6 -16.51 -15.41 -18.18
C ALA A 6 -15.00 -15.39 -17.90
N GLY A 7 -14.45 -14.19 -17.67
CA GLY A 7 -13.11 -14.07 -17.13
C GLY A 7 -13.09 -14.61 -15.71
N SER A 8 -12.01 -15.29 -15.33
CA SER A 8 -11.85 -15.79 -13.97
C SER A 8 -11.94 -14.63 -12.95
N PRO A 9 -12.56 -14.81 -11.76
CA PRO A 9 -12.96 -13.71 -10.88
C PRO A 9 -11.77 -12.86 -10.41
N GLY A 10 -11.90 -11.52 -10.40
CA GLY A 10 -10.78 -10.62 -10.10
C GLY A 10 -10.51 -10.38 -8.61
N TRP A 11 -9.81 -9.27 -8.30
CA TRP A 11 -9.60 -8.77 -6.94
C TRP A 11 -10.86 -8.71 -6.04
N PRO A 12 -12.11 -8.54 -6.55
CA PRO A 12 -13.29 -8.62 -5.68
C PRO A 12 -13.44 -9.98 -4.99
N THR A 13 -13.01 -11.09 -5.60
CA THR A 13 -13.11 -12.42 -4.97
C THR A 13 -12.05 -12.63 -3.89
N LEU A 14 -10.87 -12.01 -4.02
CA LEU A 14 -9.92 -11.88 -2.90
C LEU A 14 -10.49 -11.06 -1.74
N LEU A 15 -11.21 -9.97 -2.05
CA LEU A 15 -11.88 -9.15 -1.04
C LEU A 15 -13.01 -9.92 -0.35
N ASP A 16 -13.89 -10.59 -1.10
CA ASP A 16 -14.98 -11.41 -0.55
C ASP A 16 -14.44 -12.54 0.35
N ALA A 17 -13.34 -13.20 -0.05
CA ALA A 17 -12.69 -14.22 0.76
C ALA A 17 -12.06 -13.65 2.03
N ALA A 18 -11.38 -12.50 1.96
CA ALA A 18 -10.81 -11.83 3.13
C ALA A 18 -11.90 -11.35 4.11
N LEU A 19 -13.00 -10.79 3.60
CA LEU A 19 -14.16 -10.38 4.37
C LEU A 19 -14.81 -11.58 5.07
N GLY A 20 -15.01 -12.68 4.36
CA GLY A 20 -15.54 -13.92 4.93
C GLY A 20 -14.69 -14.41 6.11
N LEU A 21 -13.36 -14.43 5.97
CA LEU A 21 -12.43 -14.81 7.05
C LEU A 21 -12.52 -13.86 8.27
N LEU A 22 -12.67 -12.55 8.05
CA LEU A 22 -12.79 -11.56 9.13
C LEU A 22 -14.13 -11.68 9.87
N ASP A 23 -15.22 -11.90 9.14
CA ASP A 23 -16.55 -12.15 9.71
C ASP A 23 -16.58 -13.49 10.50
N ASP A 24 -15.83 -14.50 10.05
CA ASP A 24 -15.67 -15.80 10.73
C ASP A 24 -14.84 -15.67 12.03
N VAL A 25 -13.76 -14.88 12.02
CA VAL A 25 -12.97 -14.57 13.21
C VAL A 25 -13.81 -13.81 14.24
N ALA A 26 -14.56 -12.79 13.83
CA ALA A 26 -15.40 -12.00 14.73
C ALA A 26 -16.49 -12.84 15.43
N GLN A 27 -17.07 -13.81 14.72
CA GLN A 27 -18.01 -14.78 15.31
C GLN A 27 -17.34 -15.70 16.34
N ARG A 28 -16.10 -16.13 16.10
CA ARG A 28 -15.35 -17.05 16.99
C ARG A 28 -14.80 -16.35 18.24
N THR A 29 -14.43 -15.07 18.15
CA THR A 29 -13.94 -14.25 19.28
C THR A 29 -15.06 -13.60 20.08
N GLY A 30 -16.25 -13.43 19.48
CA GLY A 30 -17.35 -12.66 20.06
C GLY A 30 -17.13 -11.15 20.03
N ALA A 31 -16.13 -10.66 19.27
CA ALA A 31 -15.77 -9.24 19.17
C ALA A 31 -15.41 -8.85 17.73
N PRO A 32 -15.81 -7.67 17.25
CA PRO A 32 -15.43 -7.20 15.92
C PRO A 32 -13.90 -7.03 15.83
N VAL A 33 -13.32 -7.47 14.71
CA VAL A 33 -11.93 -7.19 14.37
C VAL A 33 -11.81 -5.73 13.91
N ASP A 34 -10.86 -4.98 14.45
CA ASP A 34 -10.47 -3.69 13.89
C ASP A 34 -9.45 -3.91 12.77
N TRP A 35 -9.74 -3.43 11.56
CA TRP A 35 -8.91 -3.61 10.37
C TRP A 35 -9.13 -2.50 9.33
N ALA A 36 -8.26 -2.46 8.32
CA ALA A 36 -8.43 -1.63 7.12
C ALA A 36 -7.77 -2.29 5.90
N LEU A 37 -8.21 -1.94 4.69
CA LEU A 37 -7.48 -2.31 3.48
C LEU A 37 -6.18 -1.52 3.40
N GLY A 38 -5.06 -2.25 3.47
CA GLY A 38 -3.73 -1.68 3.33
C GLY A 38 -3.37 -1.28 1.90
N GLY A 39 -2.33 -0.46 1.76
CA GLY A 39 -1.95 0.16 0.48
C GLY A 39 -1.71 -0.76 -0.73
N GLY A 40 -1.51 -2.07 -0.54
CA GLY A 40 -1.48 -3.04 -1.64
C GLY A 40 -2.86 -3.17 -2.32
N THR A 41 -3.88 -3.47 -1.52
CA THR A 41 -5.26 -3.64 -2.00
C THR A 41 -5.86 -2.32 -2.45
N VAL A 42 -5.56 -1.20 -1.76
CA VAL A 42 -6.06 0.14 -2.15
C VAL A 42 -5.61 0.54 -3.55
N LEU A 43 -4.39 0.16 -3.98
CA LEU A 43 -3.94 0.35 -5.35
C LEU A 43 -4.64 -0.60 -6.33
N MET A 44 -4.97 -1.83 -5.92
CA MET A 44 -5.72 -2.81 -6.74
C MET A 44 -7.18 -2.41 -6.99
N LEU A 45 -7.81 -1.60 -6.12
CA LEU A 45 -9.15 -1.00 -6.35
C LEU A 45 -9.23 -0.14 -7.63
N HIS A 46 -8.09 0.12 -8.28
CA HIS A 46 -7.96 0.89 -9.52
C HIS A 46 -7.46 0.01 -10.71
N ASN A 47 -7.43 -1.33 -10.60
CA ASN A 47 -6.87 -2.24 -11.61
C ASN A 47 -7.42 -3.70 -11.56
N ASP A 48 -8.28 -4.06 -12.52
CA ASP A 48 -9.20 -5.21 -12.43
C ASP A 48 -8.66 -6.61 -12.83
N ARG A 49 -7.64 -7.18 -12.16
CA ARG A 49 -7.13 -8.55 -12.50
C ARG A 49 -6.58 -9.41 -11.36
N ALA A 50 -7.11 -10.65 -11.21
CA ALA A 50 -6.47 -11.97 -10.95
C ALA A 50 -7.37 -12.97 -10.16
N ALA A 51 -7.27 -14.30 -10.37
CA ALA A 51 -8.21 -15.40 -9.97
C ALA A 51 -7.53 -16.79 -9.71
N GLY A 52 -7.89 -17.79 -8.86
CA GLY A 52 -8.98 -18.14 -7.90
C GLY A 52 -8.49 -18.69 -6.51
N LEU A 53 -9.26 -19.45 -5.71
CA LEU A 53 -8.95 -19.73 -4.27
C LEU A 53 -7.60 -20.44 -3.86
N ALA A 54 -7.36 -20.54 -2.54
CA ALA A 54 -6.07 -20.81 -1.87
C ALA A 54 -5.53 -22.25 -1.78
N ARG A 55 -4.21 -22.34 -1.53
CA ARG A 55 -3.45 -23.61 -1.38
C ARG A 55 -2.40 -23.63 -0.26
N ASP A 56 -1.68 -22.53 -0.03
CA ASP A 56 -0.57 -22.48 0.94
C ASP A 56 -0.71 -21.26 1.88
N HIS A 57 -0.07 -21.33 3.05
CA HIS A 57 -0.01 -20.22 4.01
C HIS A 57 1.40 -20.01 4.57
N VAL A 58 1.73 -18.78 4.92
CA VAL A 58 2.97 -18.41 5.62
C VAL A 58 2.62 -17.49 6.78
N GLU A 59 2.94 -17.92 7.99
CA GLU A 59 2.68 -17.20 9.24
C GLU A 59 3.99 -16.68 9.85
N ALA A 60 3.95 -15.46 10.36
CA ALA A 60 4.99 -14.85 11.17
C ALA A 60 4.36 -13.98 12.27
N SER A 61 5.13 -13.61 13.30
CA SER A 61 4.64 -12.96 14.52
C SER A 61 3.91 -11.61 14.33
N ASN A 62 3.87 -11.06 13.12
CA ASN A 62 3.18 -9.82 12.77
C ASN A 62 2.42 -9.87 11.43
N PHE A 63 2.35 -11.02 10.74
CA PHE A 63 1.53 -11.17 9.53
C PHE A 63 1.14 -12.63 9.23
N VAL A 64 0.00 -12.80 8.57
CA VAL A 64 -0.43 -14.07 7.96
C VAL A 64 -0.64 -13.84 6.47
N LYS A 65 0.12 -14.54 5.63
CA LYS A 65 -0.03 -14.59 4.18
C LYS A 65 -0.80 -15.84 3.78
N LEU A 66 -1.89 -15.67 3.04
CA LEU A 66 -2.59 -16.76 2.35
C LEU A 66 -2.30 -16.68 0.86
N ALA A 67 -1.74 -17.75 0.29
CA ALA A 67 -1.48 -17.86 -1.14
C ALA A 67 -2.71 -18.39 -1.87
N CYS A 68 -3.39 -17.49 -2.57
CA CYS A 68 -4.48 -17.77 -3.49
C CYS A 68 -3.94 -18.14 -4.88
N THR A 69 -4.71 -18.91 -5.65
CA THR A 69 -4.52 -18.93 -7.12
C THR A 69 -4.78 -17.53 -7.70
N ASP A 70 -5.58 -16.67 -7.04
CA ASP A 70 -5.84 -15.27 -7.40
C ASP A 70 -4.65 -14.33 -7.17
N GLY A 71 -3.69 -14.70 -6.33
CA GLY A 71 -2.73 -13.76 -5.75
C GLY A 71 -2.51 -14.04 -4.27
N GLU A 72 -2.42 -13.01 -3.44
CA GLU A 72 -2.07 -13.17 -2.03
C GLU A 72 -2.97 -12.30 -1.15
N ILE A 73 -3.47 -12.86 -0.05
CA ILE A 73 -4.15 -12.10 1.02
C ILE A 73 -3.14 -11.93 2.16
N ASP A 74 -2.76 -10.68 2.43
CA ASP A 74 -1.83 -10.32 3.50
C ASP A 74 -2.59 -9.69 4.68
N PHE A 75 -2.79 -10.44 5.76
CA PHE A 75 -3.24 -9.91 7.05
C PHE A 75 -2.02 -9.41 7.82
N ILE A 76 -1.87 -8.11 8.01
CA ILE A 76 -0.70 -7.50 8.65
C ILE A 76 -1.12 -6.81 9.96
N VAL A 77 -0.44 -7.15 11.05
CA VAL A 77 -0.61 -6.46 12.34
C VAL A 77 0.44 -5.35 12.44
N ALA A 78 0.00 -4.11 12.23
CA ALA A 78 0.80 -2.91 12.40
C ALA A 78 -0.05 -1.79 13.03
N PRO A 79 0.48 -1.04 14.03
CA PRO A 79 -0.20 0.14 14.53
C PRO A 79 -0.28 1.23 13.46
N ASP A 80 -1.30 2.08 13.59
CA ASP A 80 -1.46 3.28 12.79
C ASP A 80 -0.43 4.35 13.19
N LEU A 81 0.11 5.06 12.21
CA LEU A 81 1.26 5.97 12.36
C LEU A 81 0.94 7.45 12.10
N THR A 82 -0.27 7.78 11.64
CA THR A 82 -0.69 9.16 11.33
C THR A 82 -1.98 9.54 12.06
N GLU A 83 -2.27 10.84 12.16
CA GLU A 83 -3.49 11.36 12.79
C GLU A 83 -4.79 10.93 12.10
N ARG A 84 -4.72 10.66 10.79
CA ARG A 84 -5.84 10.28 9.92
C ARG A 84 -5.44 9.03 9.14
N PRO A 85 -5.34 7.88 9.83
CA PRO A 85 -4.74 6.69 9.24
C PRO A 85 -5.66 6.04 8.21
N ARG A 86 -6.97 6.24 8.34
CA ARG A 86 -7.99 5.54 7.57
C ARG A 86 -9.08 6.49 7.08
N GLU A 87 -9.68 6.14 5.95
CA GLU A 87 -10.94 6.71 5.44
C GLU A 87 -11.92 5.59 5.11
N THR A 88 -13.23 5.88 5.12
CA THR A 88 -14.26 4.87 4.76
C THR A 88 -14.57 4.94 3.27
N ARG A 89 -14.71 3.80 2.60
CA ARG A 89 -15.15 3.69 1.21
C ARG A 89 -16.21 2.60 1.04
N ALA A 90 -17.24 2.90 0.25
CA ALA A 90 -18.22 1.93 -0.22
C ALA A 90 -17.58 0.97 -1.24
N LEU A 91 -17.43 -0.31 -0.87
CA LEU A 91 -16.80 -1.35 -1.68
C LEU A 91 -17.62 -2.64 -1.59
N GLY A 92 -18.03 -3.21 -2.73
CA GLY A 92 -18.89 -4.40 -2.75
C GLY A 92 -20.26 -4.22 -2.08
N GLY A 93 -20.69 -2.98 -1.81
CA GLY A 93 -21.89 -2.67 -1.02
C GLY A 93 -21.69 -2.68 0.50
N ARG A 94 -20.45 -2.87 1.00
CA ARG A 94 -20.06 -2.66 2.40
C ARG A 94 -19.31 -1.34 2.54
N GLU A 95 -19.51 -0.65 3.66
CA GLU A 95 -18.60 0.41 4.10
C GLU A 95 -17.34 -0.23 4.66
N ILE A 96 -16.18 0.04 4.05
CA ILE A 96 -14.89 -0.57 4.40
C ILE A 96 -13.90 0.55 4.74
N ALA A 97 -13.19 0.39 5.86
CA ALA A 97 -12.04 1.24 6.18
C ALA A 97 -10.86 0.91 5.26
N VAL A 98 -10.23 1.94 4.70
CA VAL A 98 -9.01 1.81 3.88
C VAL A 98 -7.94 2.75 4.41
N GLU A 99 -6.66 2.36 4.34
CA GLU A 99 -5.57 3.27 4.73
C GLU A 99 -5.53 4.52 3.83
N THR A 100 -5.28 5.69 4.43
CA THR A 100 -5.10 6.92 3.64
C THR A 100 -3.76 6.88 2.88
N PRO A 101 -3.60 7.61 1.76
CA PRO A 101 -2.32 7.67 1.04
C PRO A 101 -1.14 8.10 1.92
N VAL A 102 -1.39 8.95 2.93
CA VAL A 102 -0.38 9.41 3.90
C VAL A 102 0.03 8.26 4.83
N GLU A 103 -0.93 7.56 5.43
CA GLU A 103 -0.68 6.36 6.25
C GLU A 103 0.13 5.31 5.48
N ILE A 104 -0.26 5.02 4.24
CA ILE A 104 0.40 4.05 3.37
C ILE A 104 1.88 4.42 3.17
N VAL A 105 2.20 5.66 2.80
CA VAL A 105 3.61 6.04 2.56
C VAL A 105 4.41 6.20 3.85
N VAL A 106 3.79 6.61 4.96
CA VAL A 106 4.43 6.68 6.28
C VAL A 106 4.76 5.28 6.80
N LYS A 107 3.83 4.31 6.77
CA LYS A 107 4.11 2.91 7.10
C LYS A 107 5.19 2.30 6.21
N LYS A 108 5.17 2.56 4.89
CA LYS A 108 6.26 2.15 3.98
C LYS A 108 7.61 2.73 4.41
N ALA A 109 7.70 4.05 4.60
CA ALA A 109 8.93 4.74 4.97
C ALA A 109 9.43 4.36 6.38
N PHE A 110 8.52 4.05 7.31
CA PHE A 110 8.87 3.66 8.67
C PHE A 110 9.36 2.21 8.79
N TYR A 111 8.59 1.26 8.25
CA TYR A 111 8.87 -0.17 8.40
C TYR A 111 9.87 -0.73 7.38
N ARG A 112 9.91 -0.19 6.15
CA ARG A 112 10.83 -0.67 5.09
C ARG A 112 11.78 0.41 4.55
N ALA A 113 12.23 1.31 5.44
CA ALA A 113 13.14 2.42 5.12
C ALA A 113 14.35 2.03 4.25
N ALA A 114 14.99 0.89 4.57
CA ALA A 114 16.16 0.38 3.86
C ALA A 114 15.86 -0.31 2.52
N ASP A 115 14.59 -0.65 2.26
CA ASP A 115 14.16 -1.54 1.16
C ASP A 115 13.21 -0.89 0.15
N LEU A 116 12.91 0.41 0.32
CA LEU A 116 12.06 1.19 -0.59
C LEU A 116 12.44 0.96 -2.06
N ARG A 117 11.43 0.67 -2.89
CA ARG A 117 11.59 0.45 -4.34
C ARG A 117 11.30 1.73 -5.12
N ALA A 118 11.53 1.73 -6.44
CA ALA A 118 11.23 2.90 -7.26
C ALA A 118 9.75 3.30 -7.17
N ARG A 119 8.82 2.33 -7.20
CA ARG A 119 7.40 2.62 -6.95
C ARG A 119 7.12 3.29 -5.60
N ASP A 120 7.91 3.02 -4.56
CA ASP A 120 7.69 3.65 -3.24
C ASP A 120 8.20 5.10 -3.21
N LEU A 121 9.25 5.44 -3.98
CA LEU A 121 9.67 6.83 -4.21
C LEU A 121 8.63 7.59 -5.05
N PHE A 122 8.03 6.94 -6.05
CA PHE A 122 6.95 7.52 -6.85
C PHE A 122 5.72 7.82 -5.96
N ASP A 123 5.22 6.83 -5.21
CA ASP A 123 4.08 6.99 -4.32
C ASP A 123 4.33 8.12 -3.30
N LEU A 124 5.50 8.13 -2.66
CA LEU A 124 5.86 9.16 -1.68
C LEU A 124 5.96 10.55 -2.33
N ALA A 125 6.50 10.68 -3.54
CA ALA A 125 6.52 11.97 -4.25
C ALA A 125 5.11 12.46 -4.62
N VAL A 126 4.22 11.57 -5.05
CA VAL A 126 2.81 11.92 -5.31
C VAL A 126 2.11 12.37 -4.02
N VAL A 127 2.35 11.71 -2.89
CA VAL A 127 1.78 12.13 -1.60
C VAL A 127 2.42 13.43 -1.08
N ILE A 128 3.71 13.68 -1.31
CA ILE A 128 4.36 14.97 -1.02
C ILE A 128 3.68 16.09 -1.82
N ASP A 129 3.48 15.94 -3.14
CA ASP A 129 2.89 16.98 -3.99
C ASP A 129 1.36 17.17 -3.73
N ARG A 130 0.66 16.17 -3.19
CA ARG A 130 -0.82 16.20 -3.02
C ARG A 130 -1.33 16.35 -1.59
N ALA A 131 -0.57 15.94 -0.58
CA ALA A 131 -1.00 15.87 0.81
C ALA A 131 0.09 16.37 1.80
N ARG A 132 0.98 17.25 1.33
CA ARG A 132 2.16 17.77 2.07
C ARG A 132 1.89 18.06 3.55
N ALA A 133 0.84 18.83 3.83
CA ALA A 133 0.51 19.29 5.18
C ALA A 133 0.12 18.16 6.15
N ASP A 134 -0.39 17.02 5.67
CA ASP A 134 -0.67 15.83 6.49
C ASP A 134 0.60 14.98 6.69
N LEU A 135 1.42 14.85 5.65
CA LEU A 135 2.69 14.15 5.71
C LEU A 135 3.69 14.85 6.66
N ASP A 136 3.71 16.19 6.68
CA ASP A 136 4.56 16.98 7.59
C ASP A 136 4.19 16.78 9.07
N ARG A 137 2.90 16.58 9.41
CA ARG A 137 2.51 16.24 10.79
C ARG A 137 2.98 14.83 11.21
N SER A 138 3.30 13.99 10.22
CA SER A 138 3.90 12.66 10.42
C SER A 138 5.45 12.68 10.46
N ALA A 139 6.10 13.84 10.28
CA ALA A 139 7.56 13.94 10.20
C ALA A 139 8.29 13.46 11.47
N GLY A 140 7.67 13.60 12.66
CA GLY A 140 8.23 13.10 13.91
C GLY A 140 8.38 11.57 13.96
N VAL A 141 7.49 10.83 13.29
CA VAL A 141 7.58 9.35 13.19
C VAL A 141 8.75 8.94 12.29
N LEU A 142 8.94 9.66 11.18
CA LEU A 142 10.00 9.39 10.20
C LEU A 142 11.38 9.91 10.61
N ALA A 143 11.47 10.78 11.62
CA ALA A 143 12.73 11.31 12.17
C ALA A 143 13.76 10.19 12.45
N SER A 144 13.31 9.14 13.18
CA SER A 144 14.12 7.96 13.52
C SER A 144 14.64 7.14 12.32
N LYS A 145 14.15 7.42 11.10
CA LYS A 145 14.51 6.74 9.86
C LYS A 145 15.24 7.64 8.88
N ARG A 146 15.40 8.94 9.19
CA ARG A 146 15.88 9.98 8.26
C ARG A 146 17.16 9.59 7.52
N ASP A 147 18.20 9.12 8.20
CA ASP A 147 19.46 8.74 7.56
C ASP A 147 19.38 7.45 6.75
N VAL A 148 18.55 6.49 7.18
CA VAL A 148 18.30 5.25 6.41
C VAL A 148 17.55 5.57 5.12
N LEU A 149 16.52 6.43 5.21
CA LEU A 149 15.79 6.95 4.05
C LEU A 149 16.71 7.74 3.11
N ARG A 150 17.52 8.66 3.65
CA ARG A 150 18.52 9.45 2.90
C ARG A 150 19.51 8.57 2.15
N ALA A 151 20.04 7.53 2.80
CA ALA A 151 20.93 6.56 2.16
C ALA A 151 20.21 5.71 1.09
N ARG A 152 18.98 5.28 1.36
CA ARG A 152 18.19 4.46 0.44
C ARG A 152 17.76 5.23 -0.80
N VAL A 153 17.28 6.47 -0.66
CA VAL A 153 16.92 7.34 -1.80
C VAL A 153 18.12 7.46 -2.74
N ARG A 154 19.29 7.86 -2.23
CA ARG A 154 20.55 7.95 -3.00
C ARG A 154 20.96 6.65 -3.69
N THR A 155 20.63 5.50 -3.11
CA THR A 155 20.88 4.17 -3.70
C THR A 155 19.90 3.83 -4.83
N VAL A 156 18.65 4.30 -4.74
CA VAL A 156 17.61 4.07 -5.76
C VAL A 156 17.72 5.05 -6.92
N THR A 157 18.04 6.33 -6.68
CA THR A 157 18.06 7.41 -7.69
C THR A 157 18.74 7.03 -9.02
N PRO A 158 19.96 6.44 -9.06
CA PRO A 158 20.65 6.15 -10.31
C PRO A 158 19.97 5.13 -11.22
N ARG A 159 18.98 4.37 -10.71
CA ARG A 159 18.18 3.41 -11.47
C ARG A 159 16.69 3.73 -11.46
N TYR A 160 16.28 4.79 -10.74
CA TYR A 160 14.88 5.11 -10.44
C TYR A 160 14.00 5.10 -11.70
N ARG A 161 14.32 5.93 -12.70
CA ARG A 161 13.55 6.09 -13.93
C ARG A 161 13.29 4.76 -14.65
N ALA A 162 14.32 3.94 -14.80
CA ALA A 162 14.26 2.66 -15.51
C ALA A 162 13.51 1.57 -14.72
N SER A 163 13.50 1.65 -13.38
CA SER A 163 12.70 0.77 -12.54
C SER A 163 11.23 1.25 -12.48
N ALA A 164 10.99 2.54 -12.26
CA ALA A 164 9.64 3.13 -12.21
C ALA A 164 8.86 2.87 -13.51
N ALA A 165 9.47 3.11 -14.67
CA ALA A 165 8.86 2.83 -15.98
C ALA A 165 8.61 1.33 -16.27
N ARG A 166 9.07 0.41 -15.42
CA ARG A 166 8.81 -1.04 -15.48
C ARG A 166 7.91 -1.55 -14.36
N GLU A 167 7.89 -0.88 -13.21
CA GLU A 167 7.16 -1.27 -12.01
C GLU A 167 5.76 -0.63 -11.91
N ILE A 168 5.49 0.44 -12.67
CA ILE A 168 4.31 1.30 -12.49
C ILE A 168 3.42 1.30 -13.74
N ALA A 169 2.15 0.95 -13.56
CA ALA A 169 1.10 1.18 -14.55
C ALA A 169 0.73 2.66 -14.56
N LEU A 170 1.41 3.44 -15.41
CA LEU A 170 1.38 4.89 -15.38
C LEU A 170 0.06 5.47 -15.93
N LEU A 171 -0.53 6.40 -15.18
CA LEU A 171 -1.59 7.30 -15.65
C LEU A 171 -0.98 8.65 -16.08
N PRO A 172 -1.58 9.41 -17.02
CA PRO A 172 -0.97 10.65 -17.53
C PRO A 172 -0.63 11.69 -16.44
N ALA A 173 -1.47 11.82 -15.40
CA ALA A 173 -1.21 12.70 -14.26
C ALA A 173 0.02 12.28 -13.41
N GLY A 174 0.53 11.06 -13.60
CA GLY A 174 1.73 10.52 -12.98
C GLY A 174 3.03 10.70 -13.78
N GLU A 175 2.95 11.08 -15.07
CA GLU A 175 4.13 11.24 -15.93
C GLU A 175 5.24 12.14 -15.35
N PRO A 176 4.95 13.30 -14.72
CA PRO A 176 6.00 14.18 -14.16
C PRO A 176 6.86 13.51 -13.08
N TYR A 177 6.34 12.48 -12.41
CA TYR A 177 7.01 11.77 -11.31
C TYR A 177 7.98 10.69 -11.79
N LEU A 178 7.96 10.29 -13.08
CA LEU A 178 8.99 9.40 -13.63
C LEU A 178 10.39 10.03 -13.66
N GLU A 179 10.48 11.36 -13.61
CA GLU A 179 11.75 12.08 -13.49
C GLU A 179 11.96 12.68 -12.09
N ARG A 180 11.00 13.48 -11.57
CA ARG A 180 11.23 14.34 -10.39
C ARG A 180 11.22 13.63 -9.03
N ALA A 181 10.64 12.43 -8.93
CA ALA A 181 10.32 11.84 -7.62
C ALA A 181 11.53 11.66 -6.69
N PRO A 182 12.74 11.28 -7.15
CA PRO A 182 13.90 11.15 -6.27
C PRO A 182 14.28 12.49 -5.63
N ASP A 183 14.21 13.60 -6.37
CA ASP A 183 14.58 14.92 -5.87
C ASP A 183 13.52 15.46 -4.88
N VAL A 184 12.24 15.26 -5.20
CA VAL A 184 11.11 15.60 -4.30
C VAL A 184 11.21 14.83 -2.98
N VAL A 185 11.49 13.52 -3.04
CA VAL A 185 11.65 12.68 -1.85
C VAL A 185 12.94 13.01 -1.09
N GLN A 186 14.05 13.25 -1.78
CA GLN A 186 15.31 13.64 -1.15
C GLN A 186 15.17 14.96 -0.39
N ALA A 187 14.51 15.96 -0.98
CA ALA A 187 14.22 17.25 -0.33
C ALA A 187 13.31 17.10 0.89
N PHE A 188 12.28 16.24 0.83
CA PHE A 188 11.43 15.93 1.98
C PHE A 188 12.21 15.23 3.11
N VAL A 189 13.00 14.21 2.79
CA VAL A 189 13.82 13.47 3.76
C VAL A 189 14.91 14.35 4.38
N ASP A 190 15.53 15.24 3.60
CA ASP A 190 16.48 16.21 4.14
C ASP A 190 15.82 17.28 5.02
N ALA A 191 14.53 17.58 4.83
CA ALA A 191 13.74 18.49 5.67
C ALA A 191 13.15 17.84 6.94
N LEU A 192 13.19 16.51 7.08
CA LEU A 192 12.80 15.83 8.33
C LEU A 192 13.64 16.35 9.53
N PRO A 193 13.09 16.36 10.75
CA PRO A 193 13.88 16.65 11.95
C PRO A 193 14.98 15.59 12.16
N GLY A 194 16.08 16.00 12.80
CA GLY A 194 17.16 15.12 13.25
C GLY A 194 17.14 14.91 14.76
#